data_AF-A0A3D4IMB9-F1
#
_entry.id   AF-A0A3D4IMB9-F1
#
_cell.length_a   1.000
_cell.length_b   1.000
_cell.length_c   1.000
_cell.angle_alpha   90.00
_cell.angle_beta   90.00
_cell.angle_gamma   90.00
#
_symmetry.space_group_name_H-M   'P 1'
#
loop_
_entity.id
_entity.type
_entity.pdbx_description
1 polymer ?
#
loop_
_entity_poly.entity_id
_entity_poly.type
_entity_poly.pdbx_seq_one_letter_code
_entity_poly.pdbx_strand_id
1 'polypeptide(L)'
;MVIHNTFADFVMFLYIHMAHADGEYHASEEEAILNKVPKLYPNEGDPKSKLKSAMAEYKKVKPADLKNLIHDTFLHFDHIKFSQKYKVYTDMFDIVHADGKVHEAEERALKELKEIIEMGSEAGKH
;
A
#
# COMPACT_ATOMS: atom_id res chain seq x y z
N MET A 1 8.46 -1.88 -13.77
CA MET A 1 7.13 -2.22 -14.34
C MET A 1 6.09 -1.50 -13.50
N VAL A 2 5.10 -0.83 -14.10
CA VAL A 2 4.02 -0.15 -13.37
C VAL A 2 2.69 -0.73 -13.83
N ILE A 3 1.85 -1.16 -12.89
CA ILE A 3 0.55 -1.79 -13.19
C ILE A 3 -0.65 -0.95 -12.73
N HIS A 4 -0.39 0.11 -11.95
CA HIS A 4 -1.41 0.93 -11.32
C HIS A 4 -1.75 2.14 -12.20
N ASN A 5 -3.01 2.26 -12.61
CA ASN A 5 -3.47 3.35 -13.47
C ASN A 5 -3.72 4.65 -12.70
N THR A 6 -4.03 4.54 -11.40
CA THR A 6 -4.25 5.68 -10.52
C THR A 6 -3.43 5.54 -9.23
N PHE A 7 -3.19 6.69 -8.56
CA PHE A 7 -2.55 6.67 -7.25
C PHE A 7 -3.41 5.93 -6.20
N ALA A 8 -4.74 5.97 -6.33
CA ALA A 8 -5.63 5.23 -5.44
C ALA A 8 -5.46 3.70 -5.59
N ASP A 9 -5.31 3.21 -6.82
CA ASP A 9 -5.04 1.79 -7.09
C ASP A 9 -3.71 1.37 -6.47
N PHE A 10 -2.70 2.23 -6.57
CA PHE A 10 -1.41 2.00 -5.94
C PHE A 10 -1.51 1.96 -4.41
N VAL A 11 -2.25 2.89 -3.80
CA VAL A 11 -2.44 2.89 -2.34
C VAL A 11 -3.21 1.66 -1.86
N MET A 12 -4.22 1.21 -2.62
CA MET A 12 -4.92 -0.04 -2.33
C MET A 12 -3.97 -1.25 -2.41
N PHE A 13 -3.12 -1.32 -3.44
CA PHE A 13 -2.12 -2.36 -3.58
C PHE A 13 -1.16 -2.39 -2.39
N LEU A 14 -0.71 -1.21 -1.96
CA LEU A 14 0.14 -1.06 -0.79
C LEU A 14 -0.58 -1.62 0.45
N TYR A 15 -1.83 -1.25 0.70
CA TYR A 15 -2.57 -1.73 1.88
C TYR A 15 -2.62 -3.25 1.95
N ILE A 16 -2.88 -3.90 0.80
CA ILE A 16 -2.86 -5.36 0.68
C ILE A 16 -1.48 -5.93 0.92
N HIS A 17 -0.43 -5.29 0.38
CA HIS A 17 0.94 -5.74 0.56
C HIS A 17 1.35 -5.77 2.04
N MET A 18 1.00 -4.73 2.80
CA MET A 18 1.33 -4.65 4.21
C MET A 18 0.55 -5.65 5.06
N ALA A 19 -0.75 -5.82 4.80
CA ALA A 19 -1.55 -6.83 5.49
C ALA A 19 -1.18 -8.28 5.13
N HIS A 20 -0.24 -8.47 4.20
CA HIS A 20 0.32 -9.77 3.84
C HIS A 20 1.81 -9.87 4.16
N ALA A 21 2.39 -8.90 4.88
CA ALA A 21 3.83 -8.81 5.10
C ALA A 21 4.36 -9.96 5.96
N ASP A 22 3.57 -10.47 6.90
CA ASP A 22 3.89 -11.60 7.76
C ASP A 22 3.49 -12.97 7.15
N GLY A 23 2.83 -12.95 5.99
CA GLY A 23 2.31 -14.14 5.29
C GLY A 23 0.95 -14.60 5.78
N GLU A 24 0.39 -13.98 6.82
CA GLU A 24 -1.00 -14.14 7.24
C GLU A 24 -1.82 -12.96 6.69
N TYR A 25 -3.13 -12.99 6.90
CA TYR A 25 -4.03 -11.88 6.55
C TYR A 25 -5.17 -11.92 7.53
N HIS A 26 -5.15 -11.00 8.50
CA HIS A 26 -6.07 -11.00 9.62
C HIS A 26 -7.37 -10.28 9.27
N ALA A 27 -8.47 -10.73 9.88
CA ALA A 27 -9.78 -10.12 9.66
C ALA A 27 -9.84 -8.65 10.12
N SER A 28 -9.07 -8.28 11.15
CA SER A 28 -8.90 -6.91 11.65
C SER A 28 -8.23 -6.00 10.63
N GLU A 29 -7.21 -6.50 9.92
CA GLU A 29 -6.54 -5.76 8.84
C GLU A 29 -7.48 -5.61 7.64
N GLU A 30 -8.21 -6.66 7.27
CA GLU A 30 -9.24 -6.58 6.24
C GLU A 30 -10.27 -5.49 6.57
N GLU A 31 -10.77 -5.46 7.80
CA GLU A 31 -11.72 -4.43 8.25
C GLU A 31 -11.09 -3.03 8.22
N ALA A 32 -9.84 -2.88 8.65
CA ALA A 32 -9.11 -1.62 8.59
C ALA A 32 -8.96 -1.11 7.15
N ILE A 33 -8.63 -2.01 6.21
CA ILE A 33 -8.55 -1.69 4.78
C ILE A 33 -9.93 -1.28 4.26
N LEU A 34 -10.97 -2.08 4.52
CA LEU A 34 -12.35 -1.81 4.09
C LEU A 34 -12.86 -0.45 4.58
N ASN A 35 -12.49 -0.03 5.78
CA ASN A 35 -12.82 1.29 6.34
C ASN A 35 -12.10 2.45 5.63
N LYS A 36 -10.97 2.18 4.96
CA LYS A 36 -10.21 3.16 4.17
C LYS A 36 -10.62 3.18 2.69
N VAL A 37 -11.19 2.10 2.14
CA VAL A 37 -11.61 2.01 0.73
C VAL A 37 -12.57 3.14 0.30
N PRO A 38 -13.66 3.46 1.03
CA PRO A 38 -14.54 4.57 0.63
C PRO A 38 -13.85 5.93 0.59
N LYS A 39 -12.76 6.11 1.34
CA LYS A 39 -11.98 7.36 1.32
C LYS A 39 -11.06 7.44 0.11
N LEU A 40 -10.53 6.29 -0.35
CA LEU A 40 -9.75 6.18 -1.57
C LEU A 40 -10.63 6.30 -2.82
N TYR A 41 -11.85 5.77 -2.75
CA TYR A 41 -12.77 5.60 -3.87
C TYR A 41 -14.16 6.18 -3.52
N PRO A 42 -14.28 7.50 -3.27
CA PRO A 42 -15.51 8.10 -2.74
C PRO A 42 -16.74 7.99 -3.66
N ASN A 43 -16.53 7.74 -4.95
CA ASN A 43 -17.59 7.66 -5.96
C ASN A 43 -17.67 6.29 -6.65
N GLU A 44 -16.94 5.27 -6.16
CA GLU A 44 -16.81 3.99 -6.86
C GLU A 44 -17.24 2.80 -6.01
N GLY A 45 -18.31 2.14 -6.46
CA GLY A 45 -18.62 0.73 -6.22
C GLY A 45 -18.74 0.26 -4.77
N ASP A 46 -18.85 -1.06 -4.62
CA ASP A 46 -18.81 -1.76 -3.33
C ASP A 46 -17.35 -1.94 -2.86
N PRO A 47 -16.97 -1.43 -1.67
CA PRO A 47 -15.63 -1.58 -1.11
C PRO A 47 -15.08 -3.00 -1.12
N LYS A 48 -15.93 -4.00 -0.85
CA LYS A 48 -15.51 -5.42 -0.82
C LYS A 48 -15.15 -5.94 -2.20
N SER A 49 -15.93 -5.57 -3.22
CA SER A 49 -15.64 -5.93 -4.61
C SER A 49 -14.31 -5.35 -5.09
N LYS A 50 -14.02 -4.10 -4.70
CA LYS A 50 -12.74 -3.43 -5.01
C LYS A 50 -11.57 -4.12 -4.33
N LEU A 51 -11.67 -4.38 -3.03
CA LEU A 51 -10.64 -5.11 -2.28
C LEU A 51 -10.37 -6.49 -2.90
N LYS A 52 -11.43 -7.25 -3.21
CA LYS A 52 -11.30 -8.58 -3.84
C LYS A 52 -10.59 -8.53 -5.20
N SER A 53 -10.90 -7.52 -6.02
CA SER A 53 -10.27 -7.35 -7.33
C SER A 53 -8.79 -7.01 -7.19
N ALA A 54 -8.45 -6.05 -6.31
CA ALA A 54 -7.07 -5.67 -6.04
C ALA A 54 -6.26 -6.84 -5.42
N MET A 55 -6.88 -7.64 -4.55
CA MET A 55 -6.28 -8.84 -3.98
C MET A 55 -5.95 -9.88 -5.05
N ALA A 56 -6.83 -10.05 -6.04
CA ALA A 56 -6.60 -10.95 -7.16
C ALA A 56 -5.47 -10.46 -8.09
N GLU A 57 -5.26 -9.15 -8.20
CA GLU A 57 -4.13 -8.57 -8.93
C GLU A 57 -2.82 -8.72 -8.15
N TYR A 58 -2.84 -8.45 -6.84
CA TYR A 58 -1.69 -8.63 -5.95
C TYR A 58 -1.14 -10.05 -6.02
N LYS A 59 -2.02 -11.07 -5.95
CA LYS A 59 -1.63 -12.49 -6.03
C LYS A 59 -0.99 -12.90 -7.35
N LYS A 60 -1.13 -12.11 -8.42
CA LYS A 60 -0.47 -12.37 -9.70
C LYS A 60 0.96 -11.83 -9.75
N VAL A 61 1.32 -10.93 -8.85
CA VAL A 61 2.66 -10.36 -8.76
C VAL A 61 3.57 -11.33 -8.03
N LYS A 62 4.77 -11.56 -8.56
CA LYS A 62 5.76 -12.41 -7.90
C LYS A 62 6.36 -11.66 -6.71
N PRO A 63 6.58 -12.30 -5.55
CA PRO A 63 7.17 -11.65 -4.39
C PRO A 63 8.49 -10.93 -4.67
N ALA A 64 9.34 -11.52 -5.53
CA ALA A 64 10.62 -10.94 -5.93
C ALA A 64 10.49 -9.61 -6.71
N ASP A 65 9.34 -9.38 -7.35
CA ASP A 65 9.07 -8.18 -8.15
C ASP A 65 8.38 -7.07 -7.34
N LEU A 66 7.85 -7.38 -6.13
CA LEU A 66 7.07 -6.45 -5.32
C LEU A 66 7.85 -5.18 -4.98
N LYS A 67 9.10 -5.33 -4.51
CA LYS A 67 9.94 -4.19 -4.14
C LYS A 67 10.18 -3.23 -5.32
N ASN A 68 10.54 -3.79 -6.48
CA ASN A 68 10.76 -3.00 -7.69
C ASN A 68 9.46 -2.38 -8.21
N LEU A 69 8.34 -3.10 -8.14
CA LEU A 69 7.03 -2.59 -8.53
C LEU A 69 6.60 -1.39 -7.67
N ILE A 70 6.76 -1.49 -6.35
CA ILE A 70 6.42 -0.41 -5.42
C ILE A 70 7.29 0.82 -5.70
N HIS A 71 8.60 0.62 -5.83
CA HIS A 71 9.55 1.68 -6.15
C HIS A 71 9.23 2.37 -7.49
N ASP A 72 9.09 1.61 -8.57
CA ASP A 72 8.79 2.13 -9.91
C ASP A 72 7.44 2.85 -9.94
N THR A 73 6.44 2.36 -9.20
CA THR A 73 5.13 3.02 -9.12
C THR A 73 5.22 4.34 -8.34
N PHE A 74 6.02 4.42 -7.28
CA PHE A 74 6.26 5.69 -6.57
C PHE A 74 6.94 6.74 -7.46
N LEU A 75 7.88 6.32 -8.31
CA LEU A 75 8.51 7.20 -9.29
C LEU A 75 7.54 7.62 -10.40
N HIS A 76 6.64 6.73 -10.82
CA HIS A 76 5.58 7.07 -11.78
C HIS A 76 4.63 8.15 -11.24
N PHE A 77 4.37 8.14 -9.94
CA PHE A 77 3.59 9.16 -9.24
C PHE A 77 4.49 10.19 -8.52
N ASP A 78 5.55 10.67 -9.20
CA ASP A 78 6.46 11.70 -8.70
C ASP A 78 5.77 13.03 -8.37
N HIS A 79 4.77 13.41 -9.17
CA HIS A 79 3.95 14.63 -9.03
C HIS A 79 3.06 14.64 -7.78
N ILE A 80 2.89 13.50 -7.12
CA ILE A 80 2.14 13.41 -5.86
C ILE A 80 2.98 14.01 -4.73
N LYS A 81 2.38 14.94 -3.97
CA LYS A 81 3.08 15.65 -2.89
C LYS A 81 3.57 14.68 -1.82
N PHE A 82 4.72 15.00 -1.23
CA PHE A 82 5.28 14.23 -0.12
C PHE A 82 4.28 14.03 1.03
N SER A 83 3.48 15.05 1.36
CA SER A 83 2.46 14.94 2.42
C SER A 83 1.39 13.89 2.11
N GLN A 84 1.05 13.68 0.84
CA GLN A 84 0.12 12.63 0.42
C GLN A 84 0.81 11.26 0.49
N LYS A 85 2.08 11.14 0.09
CA LYS A 85 2.87 9.91 0.22
C LYS A 85 3.08 9.52 1.70
N TYR A 86 3.32 10.49 2.57
CA TYR A 86 3.48 10.26 4.01
C TYR A 86 2.18 9.87 4.69
N LYS A 87 1.03 10.39 4.22
CA LYS A 87 -0.29 9.92 4.68
C LYS A 87 -0.48 8.43 4.40
N VAL A 88 -0.02 7.95 3.24
CA VAL A 88 -0.06 6.51 2.92
C VAL A 88 0.71 5.72 3.96
N TYR A 89 1.94 6.14 4.30
CA TYR A 89 2.72 5.50 5.36
C TYR A 89 1.96 5.44 6.70
N THR A 90 1.32 6.53 7.12
CA THR A 90 0.49 6.55 8.34
C THR A 90 -0.70 5.60 8.23
N ASP A 91 -1.40 5.60 7.09
CA ASP A 91 -2.55 4.72 6.88
C ASP A 91 -2.16 3.24 6.97
N MET A 92 -0.94 2.89 6.57
CA MET A 92 -0.42 1.52 6.64
C MET A 92 0.01 1.11 8.03
N PHE A 93 0.61 2.05 8.77
CA PHE A 93 0.88 1.86 10.19
C PHE A 93 -0.43 1.51 10.93
N ASP A 94 -1.51 2.25 10.67
CA ASP A 94 -2.82 1.96 11.28
C ASP A 94 -3.37 0.57 10.92
N ILE A 95 -3.12 0.09 9.69
CA ILE A 95 -3.63 -1.21 9.21
C ILE A 95 -2.94 -2.35 9.96
N VAL A 96 -1.61 -2.36 9.99
CA VAL A 96 -0.87 -3.45 10.63
C VAL A 96 -1.02 -3.43 12.15
N HIS A 97 -1.28 -2.26 12.75
CA HIS A 97 -1.58 -2.16 14.18
C HIS A 97 -3.05 -2.45 14.53
N ALA A 98 -3.91 -2.82 13.57
CA ALA A 98 -5.35 -2.92 13.80
C ALA A 98 -5.74 -3.99 14.84
N ASP A 99 -4.93 -5.04 14.98
CA ASP A 99 -5.13 -6.11 15.96
C ASP A 99 -4.42 -5.85 17.31
N GLY A 100 -3.68 -4.74 17.42
CA GLY A 100 -2.91 -4.34 18.59
C GLY A 100 -1.56 -5.05 18.75
N LYS A 101 -1.12 -5.83 17.76
CA LYS A 101 0.19 -6.46 17.70
C LYS A 101 0.88 -6.01 16.42
N VAL A 102 2.21 -6.01 16.45
CA VAL A 102 3.00 -5.86 15.24
C VAL A 102 4.11 -6.88 15.28
N HIS A 103 4.21 -7.65 14.21
CA HIS A 103 5.23 -8.65 13.99
C HIS A 103 6.46 -8.03 13.34
N GLU A 104 7.63 -8.64 13.56
CA GLU A 104 8.90 -8.14 13.00
C GLU A 104 8.87 -8.01 11.46
N ALA A 105 8.05 -8.83 10.78
CA ALA A 105 7.86 -8.78 9.33
C ALA A 105 7.14 -7.50 8.90
N GLU A 106 6.12 -7.07 9.64
CA GLU A 106 5.36 -5.85 9.36
C GLU A 106 6.19 -4.60 9.68
N GLU A 107 6.95 -4.60 10.78
CA GLU A 107 7.90 -3.52 11.08
C GLU A 107 8.94 -3.37 9.96
N ARG A 108 9.45 -4.50 9.44
CA ARG A 108 10.39 -4.50 8.32
C ARG A 108 9.76 -3.94 7.05
N ALA A 109 8.54 -4.37 6.72
CA ALA A 109 7.84 -3.90 5.53
C ALA A 109 7.50 -2.39 5.62
N LEU A 110 7.11 -1.89 6.81
CA LEU A 110 6.94 -0.45 7.06
C LEU A 110 8.24 0.32 6.86
N LYS A 111 9.35 -0.22 7.37
CA LYS A 111 10.68 0.41 7.22
C LYS A 111 11.10 0.48 5.76
N GLU A 112 10.96 -0.61 5.01
CA GLU A 112 11.28 -0.66 3.59
C GLU A 112 10.44 0.35 2.78
N LEU A 113 9.14 0.46 3.10
CA LEU A 113 8.29 1.45 2.46
C LEU A 113 8.73 2.88 2.76
N LYS A 114 9.09 3.17 4.01
CA LYS A 114 9.60 4.48 4.41
C LYS A 114 10.85 4.85 3.62
N GLU A 115 11.79 3.92 3.50
CA GLU A 115 13.00 4.09 2.69
C GLU A 115 12.66 4.39 1.22
N ILE A 116 11.69 3.67 0.64
CA ILE A 116 11.24 3.92 -0.75
C ILE A 116 10.64 5.33 -0.91
N ILE A 117 9.80 5.77 0.03
CA ILE A 117 9.19 7.11 0.01
C ILE A 117 10.27 8.19 0.11
N GLU A 118 11.25 8.00 1.00
CA GLU A 118 12.36 8.93 1.20
C GLU A 118 13.23 9.03 -0.05
N MET A 119 13.64 7.90 -0.66
CA MET A 119 14.41 7.90 -1.91
C MET A 119 13.67 8.60 -3.06
N GLY A 120 12.37 8.33 -3.22
CA GLY A 120 11.54 8.98 -4.23
C GLY A 120 11.36 10.49 -4.00
N SER A 121 11.53 10.97 -2.76
CA SER A 121 11.45 12.39 -2.42
C SER A 121 12.75 13.16 -2.69
N GLU A 122 13.89 12.48 -2.67
CA GLU A 122 15.20 13.06 -3.01
C GLU A 122 15.42 13.12 -4.52
N ALA A 123 14.92 12.12 -5.26
CA ALA A 123 15.00 12.07 -6.73
C ALA A 123 14.25 13.22 -7.42
N GLY A 124 13.21 13.80 -6.79
CA GLY A 124 12.45 14.94 -7.31
C GLY A 124 13.08 16.32 -7.08
N LYS A 125 14.31 16.39 -6.56
CA LYS A 125 15.04 17.65 -6.29
C LYS A 125 16.07 18.03 -7.37
N HIS A 126 16.14 17.32 -8.49
CA HIS A 126 17.08 17.58 -9.58
C HIS A 126 16.40 18.03 -10.87
#